data_AF-A0A5M8QM65-F1
#
_entry.id   AF-A0A5M8QM65-F1
#
_cell.length_a   1.000
_cell.length_b   1.000
_cell.length_c   1.000
_cell.angle_alpha   90.00
_cell.angle_beta   90.00
_cell.angle_gamma   90.00
#
_symmetry.space_group_name_H-M   'P 1'
#
loop_
_entity.id
_entity.type
_entity.pdbx_description
1 polymer ?
#
loop_
_entity_poly.entity_id
_entity_poly.type
_entity_poly.pdbx_seq_one_letter_code
_entity_poly.pdbx_strand_id
1 'polypeptide(L)'
;MKRYFYSCTVFLLSLLFLTGCETPEPFENSENNQLSDIWLTIPGQKDARFNGKYSATGETITFEIPHFFPAESDNGVDLKNLVLRANIPVDARITPALGNPMDLTQPVKIDVASGTGAVKSYWIEVKKVADLSVRTVSIMVDGQEITGFERNGELVFYVVPGVDVSNATLNIGISRHSTSSIPSGSQINLTNPVPVKITGVDGTNKTYTLVAVPPQKLNYGIGITRKLFVKAGSEVGGFGAHTETSLSVSGDYVIVGTNTTPSRYRILNRITGALVGNMTMPSASFRSFSMVSDEAGHIIGSSFTPKGSNFLIYKWDNAMDQTPELLITYKNESSSTTDGALGRRLSVYGNLNTNAVIMATESRNQVILKWVVSGGKLVSQTPEKITYGDPIGAWTFISDAQPISSSPNTDFFLNYVSEIALVSGTTGKRISAMPNTPALVGAFHTPIDYFEFNNAKYVGIVEYLAISLDKARIAIFDVTDPSKINGASMATKIFTSDQISGAANPNGTADIEVVVSPDGEKAWAYLLLTNGGIIGYELTNYDPN
;
A
#
# COMPACT_ATOMS: atom_id res chain seq x y z
N MET A 1 54.09 8.73 88.43
CA MET A 1 52.65 8.61 88.78
C MET A 1 51.75 9.21 87.69
N LYS A 2 51.74 8.66 86.47
CA LYS A 2 50.89 9.13 85.35
C LYS A 2 50.21 7.99 84.57
N ARG A 3 50.16 6.77 85.14
CA ARG A 3 49.62 5.57 84.49
C ARG A 3 48.30 5.05 85.07
N TYR A 4 47.79 5.66 86.14
CA TYR A 4 46.55 5.22 86.81
C TYR A 4 45.30 6.01 86.43
N PHE A 5 45.43 7.11 85.67
CA PHE A 5 44.27 7.92 85.27
C PHE A 5 43.53 7.39 84.04
N TYR A 6 44.17 6.59 83.17
CA TYR A 6 43.51 6.02 81.99
C TYR A 6 42.74 4.72 82.27
N SER A 7 43.06 4.02 83.37
CA SER A 7 42.42 2.72 83.67
C SER A 7 41.06 2.87 84.37
N CYS A 8 40.82 3.97 85.09
CA CYS A 8 39.52 4.22 85.71
C CYS A 8 38.49 4.80 84.73
N THR A 9 38.92 5.56 83.71
CA THR A 9 38.00 6.09 82.69
C THR A 9 37.51 5.03 81.72
N VAL A 10 38.33 4.02 81.39
CA VAL A 10 37.90 2.90 80.52
C VAL A 10 36.96 1.94 81.26
N PHE A 11 37.14 1.75 82.58
CA PHE A 11 36.25 0.90 83.38
C PHE A 11 34.91 1.59 83.72
N LEU A 12 34.88 2.92 83.88
CA LEU A 12 33.63 3.67 84.02
C LEU A 12 32.86 3.80 82.70
N LEU A 13 33.53 3.85 81.54
CA LEU A 13 32.85 3.86 80.24
C LEU A 13 32.28 2.49 79.85
N SER A 14 32.86 1.38 80.34
CA SER A 14 32.36 0.03 80.07
C SER A 14 31.16 -0.36 80.94
N LEU A 15 30.93 0.30 82.08
CA LEU A 15 29.72 0.09 82.89
C LEU A 15 28.49 0.87 82.40
N LEU A 16 28.65 1.82 81.48
CA LEU A 16 27.55 2.57 80.85
C LEU A 16 26.89 1.82 79.68
N PHE A 17 27.45 0.68 79.25
CA PHE A 17 26.89 -0.16 78.18
C PHE A 17 26.09 -1.38 78.68
N LEU A 18 25.86 -1.50 79.99
CA LEU A 18 25.12 -2.62 80.58
C LEU A 18 23.72 -2.25 81.12
N THR A 19 23.25 -1.02 80.90
CA THR A 19 21.85 -0.61 81.15
C THR A 19 21.12 -0.46 79.81
N GLY A 20 21.08 -1.54 79.05
CA GLY A 20 20.24 -1.69 77.86
C GLY A 20 19.12 -2.69 78.12
N CYS A 21 18.39 -2.55 79.22
CA CYS A 21 17.04 -3.10 79.28
C CYS A 21 16.15 -2.12 78.49
N GLU A 22 16.15 -2.23 77.17
CA GLU A 22 14.96 -1.79 76.43
C GLU A 22 13.80 -2.61 76.97
N THR A 23 12.85 -1.94 77.64
CA THR A 23 11.50 -2.50 77.76
C THR A 23 11.04 -2.84 76.35
N PRO A 24 10.60 -4.08 76.07
CA PRO A 24 10.06 -4.41 74.75
C PRO A 24 9.05 -3.34 74.37
N GLU A 25 9.24 -2.68 73.23
CA GLU A 25 8.21 -1.79 72.70
C GLU A 25 6.89 -2.58 72.67
N PRO A 26 5.80 -2.06 73.25
CA PRO A 26 4.52 -2.76 73.21
C PRO A 26 4.16 -2.93 71.74
N PHE A 27 3.95 -4.18 71.32
CA PHE A 27 3.39 -4.46 70.01
C PHE A 27 1.98 -3.88 69.98
N GLU A 28 1.81 -2.72 69.38
CA GLU A 28 0.50 -2.12 69.18
C GLU A 28 -0.22 -2.88 68.08
N ASN A 29 -1.29 -3.55 68.47
CA ASN A 29 -2.15 -4.26 67.54
C ASN A 29 -2.77 -3.26 66.55
N SER A 30 -2.67 -3.56 65.26
CA SER A 30 -3.25 -2.75 64.19
C SER A 30 -4.77 -2.85 64.19
N GLU A 31 -5.44 -1.73 63.88
CA GLU A 31 -6.89 -1.71 63.62
C GLU A 31 -7.23 -2.08 62.16
N ASN A 32 -6.22 -2.23 61.29
CA ASN A 32 -6.46 -2.51 59.88
C ASN A 32 -7.00 -3.93 59.66
N ASN A 33 -8.20 -4.03 59.10
CA ASN A 33 -8.87 -5.27 58.73
C ASN A 33 -9.25 -5.32 57.24
N GLN A 34 -8.62 -4.50 56.41
CA GLN A 34 -8.88 -4.48 54.97
C GLN A 34 -7.96 -5.46 54.21
N LEU A 35 -8.51 -6.16 53.23
CA LEU A 35 -7.73 -6.97 52.29
C LEU A 35 -6.88 -6.07 51.38
N SER A 36 -5.61 -6.43 51.19
CA SER A 36 -4.72 -5.73 50.26
C SER A 36 -4.73 -6.34 48.86
N ASP A 37 -4.95 -7.66 48.77
CA ASP A 37 -5.18 -8.38 47.51
C ASP A 37 -6.00 -9.65 47.82
N ILE A 38 -6.79 -10.09 46.85
CA ILE A 38 -7.54 -11.34 46.91
C ILE A 38 -7.68 -11.94 45.52
N TRP A 39 -7.32 -13.21 45.39
CA TRP A 39 -7.38 -13.93 44.14
C TRP A 39 -7.83 -15.37 44.33
N LEU A 40 -8.41 -15.91 43.26
CA LEU A 40 -8.93 -17.26 43.18
C LEU A 40 -8.03 -18.07 42.24
N THR A 41 -7.79 -19.32 42.60
CA THR A 41 -6.99 -20.26 41.82
C THR A 41 -7.73 -21.58 41.61
N ILE A 42 -7.42 -22.27 40.50
CA ILE A 42 -7.92 -23.62 40.22
C ILE A 42 -6.81 -24.61 40.62
N PRO A 43 -7.07 -25.58 41.52
CA PRO A 43 -6.08 -26.58 41.93
C PRO A 43 -5.46 -27.30 40.74
N GLY A 44 -4.13 -27.46 40.77
CA GLY A 44 -3.38 -28.14 39.72
C GLY A 44 -3.19 -27.32 38.42
N GLN A 45 -3.77 -26.12 38.31
CA GLN A 45 -3.64 -25.26 37.15
C GLN A 45 -2.71 -24.08 37.47
N LYS A 46 -1.46 -24.14 36.99
CA LYS A 46 -0.43 -23.13 37.32
C LYS A 46 -0.80 -21.70 36.89
N ASP A 47 -1.52 -21.57 35.78
CA ASP A 47 -1.85 -20.26 35.17
C ASP A 47 -3.23 -19.74 35.59
N ALA A 48 -3.96 -20.47 36.44
CA ALA A 48 -5.29 -20.07 36.90
C ALA A 48 -5.18 -19.09 38.07
N ARG A 49 -5.11 -17.79 37.78
CA ARG A 49 -5.24 -16.71 38.78
C ARG A 49 -6.30 -15.70 38.35
N PHE A 50 -7.35 -15.57 39.14
CA PHE A 50 -8.47 -14.66 38.89
C PHE A 50 -8.58 -13.66 40.04
N ASN A 51 -8.52 -12.36 39.75
CA ASN A 51 -8.62 -11.32 40.78
C ASN A 51 -10.08 -10.95 41.05
N GLY A 52 -10.36 -10.62 42.31
CA GLY A 52 -11.71 -10.23 42.74
C GLY A 52 -12.05 -8.80 42.35
N LYS A 53 -13.31 -8.54 42.00
CA LYS A 53 -13.87 -7.20 41.79
C LYS A 53 -14.73 -6.81 42.98
N TYR A 54 -14.40 -5.71 43.64
CA TYR A 54 -15.17 -5.18 44.76
C TYR A 54 -16.44 -4.47 44.28
N SER A 55 -17.55 -4.66 45.01
CA SER A 55 -18.76 -3.86 44.86
C SER A 55 -18.51 -2.40 45.26
N ALA A 56 -19.43 -1.50 44.88
CA ALA A 56 -19.33 -0.08 45.26
C ALA A 56 -19.31 0.16 46.77
N THR A 57 -19.94 -0.72 47.57
CA THR A 57 -19.92 -0.68 49.03
C THR A 57 -18.68 -1.36 49.63
N GLY A 58 -17.92 -2.09 48.81
CA GLY A 58 -16.76 -2.90 49.23
C GLY A 58 -17.13 -4.13 50.06
N GLU A 59 -18.41 -4.51 50.11
CA GLU A 59 -18.92 -5.63 50.92
C GLU A 59 -18.97 -6.96 50.15
N THR A 60 -19.01 -6.92 48.83
CA THR A 60 -19.03 -8.12 47.97
C THR A 60 -17.82 -8.12 47.06
N ILE A 61 -17.19 -9.29 46.90
CA ILE A 61 -16.06 -9.52 46.00
C ILE A 61 -16.48 -10.60 45.00
N THR A 62 -16.64 -10.20 43.75
CA THR A 62 -17.05 -11.11 42.67
C THR A 62 -15.85 -11.58 41.87
N PHE A 63 -15.73 -12.89 41.67
CA PHE A 63 -14.76 -13.52 40.77
C PHE A 63 -15.47 -13.96 39.49
N GLU A 64 -14.95 -13.51 38.35
CA GLU A 64 -15.37 -13.97 37.02
C GLU A 64 -14.38 -15.02 36.55
N ILE A 65 -14.85 -16.26 36.43
CA ILE A 65 -14.01 -17.38 35.98
C ILE A 65 -14.60 -17.98 34.70
N PRO A 66 -13.80 -18.56 33.80
CA PRO A 66 -14.35 -19.17 32.59
C PRO A 66 -15.13 -20.45 32.92
N HIS A 67 -16.07 -20.83 32.04
CA HIS A 67 -16.73 -22.13 32.13
C HIS A 67 -15.76 -23.30 32.02
N PHE A 68 -14.71 -23.14 31.20
CA PHE A 68 -13.70 -24.15 30.91
C PHE A 68 -12.28 -23.59 31.13
N PHE A 69 -11.38 -24.40 31.70
CA PHE A 69 -9.98 -23.99 31.89
C PHE A 69 -8.99 -25.17 31.71
N PRO A 70 -7.94 -25.02 30.87
CA PRO A 70 -7.65 -23.89 29.98
C PRO A 70 -8.78 -23.60 28.97
N ALA A 71 -8.88 -22.38 28.46
CA ALA A 71 -10.03 -21.91 27.68
C ALA A 71 -10.36 -22.79 26.45
N GLU A 72 -9.35 -23.37 25.82
CA GLU A 72 -9.49 -24.24 24.64
C GLU A 72 -9.76 -25.71 24.99
N SER A 73 -9.84 -26.08 26.27
CA SER A 73 -10.14 -27.44 26.72
C SER A 73 -11.64 -27.65 26.93
N ASP A 74 -12.06 -28.91 27.03
CA ASP A 74 -13.43 -29.27 27.43
C ASP A 74 -13.55 -29.46 28.96
N ASN A 75 -12.54 -29.03 29.72
CA ASN A 75 -12.47 -29.21 31.18
C ASN A 75 -13.31 -28.15 31.89
N GLY A 76 -14.52 -28.51 32.28
CA GLY A 76 -15.39 -27.64 33.07
C GLY A 76 -14.76 -27.28 34.42
N VAL A 77 -14.81 -25.99 34.79
CA VAL A 77 -14.29 -25.55 36.09
C VAL A 77 -15.24 -26.00 37.21
N ASP A 78 -14.72 -26.75 38.19
CA ASP A 78 -15.49 -27.19 39.36
C ASP A 78 -15.47 -26.12 40.47
N LEU A 79 -16.63 -25.53 40.74
CA LEU A 79 -16.77 -24.50 41.78
C LEU A 79 -16.64 -25.08 43.20
N LYS A 80 -16.76 -26.40 43.37
CA LYS A 80 -16.64 -27.07 44.68
C LYS A 80 -15.19 -27.20 45.16
N ASN A 81 -14.24 -26.98 44.26
CA ASN A 81 -12.83 -27.28 44.46
C ASN A 81 -11.98 -26.08 44.00
N LEU A 82 -12.31 -24.87 44.48
CA LEU A 82 -11.56 -23.65 44.18
C LEU A 82 -10.74 -23.22 45.39
N VAL A 83 -9.60 -22.56 45.18
CA VAL A 83 -8.73 -22.10 46.27
C VAL A 83 -8.69 -20.58 46.27
N LEU A 84 -9.29 -19.99 47.30
CA LEU A 84 -9.21 -18.57 47.59
C LEU A 84 -7.91 -18.26 48.33
N ARG A 85 -7.27 -17.14 47.97
CA ARG A 85 -6.05 -16.63 48.59
C ARG A 85 -6.20 -15.13 48.78
N ALA A 86 -5.64 -14.62 49.86
CA ALA A 86 -5.69 -13.20 50.16
C ALA A 86 -4.42 -12.74 50.88
N ASN A 87 -4.08 -11.47 50.71
CA ASN A 87 -3.08 -10.79 51.51
C ASN A 87 -3.80 -9.96 52.58
N ILE A 88 -3.55 -10.29 53.84
CA ILE A 88 -4.16 -9.64 55.01
C ILE A 88 -3.15 -8.76 55.76
N PRO A 89 -3.61 -7.75 56.53
CA PRO A 89 -2.76 -6.89 57.35
C PRO A 89 -1.98 -7.65 58.44
N VAL A 90 -0.95 -7.00 58.99
CA VAL A 90 0.14 -7.63 59.75
C VAL A 90 -0.26 -8.55 60.90
N ASP A 91 -1.29 -8.34 61.66
CA ASP A 91 -1.65 -9.15 62.84
C ASP A 91 -3.11 -9.63 62.73
N ALA A 92 -3.68 -9.46 61.54
CA ALA A 92 -5.05 -9.79 61.25
C ALA A 92 -5.25 -11.31 61.11
N ARG A 93 -6.48 -11.75 61.32
CA ARG A 93 -6.91 -13.14 61.14
C ARG A 93 -8.08 -13.19 60.19
N ILE A 94 -8.04 -14.13 59.25
CA ILE A 94 -9.13 -14.39 58.31
C ILE A 94 -9.88 -15.67 58.68
N THR A 95 -11.21 -15.63 58.65
CA THR A 95 -12.09 -16.78 58.92
C THR A 95 -13.13 -16.89 57.80
N PRO A 96 -13.31 -18.08 57.18
CA PRO A 96 -12.53 -19.31 57.34
C PRO A 96 -11.06 -19.17 56.88
N ALA A 97 -10.21 -20.11 57.30
CA ALA A 97 -8.81 -20.15 56.86
C ALA A 97 -8.73 -20.42 55.35
N LEU A 98 -8.01 -19.55 54.63
CA LEU A 98 -7.86 -19.63 53.16
C LEU A 98 -6.70 -20.56 52.75
N GLY A 99 -6.57 -20.83 51.45
CA GLY A 99 -5.47 -21.61 50.88
C GLY A 99 -5.74 -23.11 50.68
N ASN A 100 -6.86 -23.62 51.21
CA ASN A 100 -7.37 -24.96 50.93
C ASN A 100 -8.54 -24.91 49.94
N PRO A 101 -8.87 -26.03 49.26
CA PRO A 101 -10.07 -26.09 48.44
C PRO A 101 -11.35 -25.77 49.21
N MET A 102 -12.21 -24.98 48.59
CA MET A 102 -13.49 -24.51 49.12
C MET A 102 -14.59 -24.67 48.09
N ASP A 103 -15.81 -24.91 48.58
CA ASP A 103 -17.02 -24.86 47.78
C ASP A 103 -17.50 -23.42 47.66
N LEU A 104 -17.41 -22.88 46.44
CA LEU A 104 -17.84 -21.53 46.08
C LEU A 104 -19.04 -21.56 45.12
N THR A 105 -19.85 -22.63 45.16
CA THR A 105 -21.11 -22.71 44.40
C THR A 105 -22.18 -21.75 44.92
N GLN A 106 -22.06 -21.29 46.15
CA GLN A 106 -22.91 -20.29 46.80
C GLN A 106 -22.03 -19.18 47.41
N PRO A 107 -22.59 -17.97 47.67
CA PRO A 107 -21.84 -16.90 48.30
C PRO A 107 -21.26 -17.34 49.65
N VAL A 108 -19.95 -17.13 49.85
CA VAL A 108 -19.24 -17.47 51.10
C VAL A 108 -18.84 -16.20 51.82
N LYS A 109 -19.20 -16.09 53.10
CA LYS A 109 -18.75 -14.99 53.96
C LYS A 109 -17.32 -15.24 54.44
N ILE A 110 -16.46 -14.23 54.28
CA ILE A 110 -15.14 -14.17 54.93
C ILE A 110 -15.11 -12.99 55.89
N ASP A 111 -14.52 -13.21 57.06
CA ASP A 111 -14.34 -12.21 58.11
C ASP A 111 -12.85 -11.97 58.34
N VAL A 112 -12.43 -10.70 58.26
CA VAL A 112 -11.07 -10.26 58.58
C VAL A 112 -11.14 -9.51 59.91
N ALA A 113 -10.58 -10.11 60.95
CA ALA A 113 -10.42 -9.47 62.26
C ALA A 113 -9.03 -8.82 62.34
N SER A 114 -8.96 -7.54 62.66
CA SER A 114 -7.70 -6.84 62.93
C SER A 114 -7.04 -7.34 64.22
N GLY A 115 -5.79 -6.91 64.50
CA GLY A 115 -5.12 -7.21 65.77
C GLY A 115 -5.90 -6.72 67.00
N THR A 116 -6.71 -5.67 66.87
CA THR A 116 -7.57 -5.14 67.96
C THR A 116 -8.91 -5.87 68.11
N GLY A 117 -9.24 -6.77 67.17
CA GLY A 117 -10.48 -7.55 67.15
C GLY A 117 -11.62 -6.93 66.35
N ALA A 118 -11.42 -5.78 65.69
CA ALA A 118 -12.44 -5.19 64.82
C ALA A 118 -12.60 -6.03 63.54
N VAL A 119 -13.84 -6.39 63.18
CA VAL A 119 -14.13 -7.30 62.06
C VAL A 119 -14.66 -6.55 60.84
N LYS A 120 -14.08 -6.81 59.67
CA LYS A 120 -14.64 -6.47 58.36
C LYS A 120 -15.06 -7.75 57.65
N SER A 121 -16.31 -7.78 57.19
CA SER A 121 -16.88 -8.90 56.45
C SER A 121 -16.90 -8.64 54.95
N TYR A 122 -16.66 -9.69 54.17
CA TYR A 122 -16.83 -9.70 52.71
C TYR A 122 -17.65 -10.92 52.27
N TRP A 123 -18.52 -10.75 51.29
CA TRP A 123 -19.21 -11.83 50.58
C TRP A 123 -18.46 -12.19 49.31
N ILE A 124 -18.02 -13.43 49.21
CA ILE A 124 -17.31 -13.96 48.03
C ILE A 124 -18.33 -14.61 47.11
N GLU A 125 -18.42 -14.08 45.89
CA GLU A 125 -19.29 -14.62 44.84
C GLU A 125 -18.44 -15.06 43.66
N VAL A 126 -18.72 -16.24 43.12
CA VAL A 126 -18.03 -16.76 41.94
C VAL A 126 -19.06 -16.97 40.84
N LYS A 127 -18.85 -16.32 39.70
CA LYS A 127 -19.67 -16.51 38.52
C LYS A 127 -18.84 -17.03 37.36
N LYS A 128 -19.39 -18.01 36.66
CA LYS A 128 -18.83 -18.46 35.39
C LYS A 128 -19.21 -17.48 34.29
N VAL A 129 -18.26 -17.17 33.41
CA VAL A 129 -18.45 -16.29 32.25
C VAL A 129 -17.99 -16.99 30.98
N ALA A 130 -18.74 -16.84 29.90
CA ALA A 130 -18.30 -17.31 28.59
C ALA A 130 -17.24 -16.39 27.97
N ASP A 131 -16.41 -16.97 27.10
CA ASP A 131 -15.42 -16.24 26.32
C ASP A 131 -15.99 -15.86 24.95
N LEU A 132 -16.32 -14.58 24.79
CA LEU A 132 -16.93 -14.01 23.59
C LEU A 132 -15.90 -13.32 22.67
N SER A 133 -14.62 -13.65 22.82
CA SER A 133 -13.56 -13.06 22.01
C SER A 133 -13.49 -13.66 20.60
N VAL A 134 -13.19 -12.79 19.64
CA VAL A 134 -12.75 -13.18 18.30
C VAL A 134 -11.23 -13.31 18.35
N ARG A 135 -10.71 -14.46 17.93
CA ARG A 135 -9.28 -14.81 17.94
C ARG A 135 -8.60 -14.43 16.64
N THR A 136 -9.28 -14.69 15.52
CA THR A 136 -8.82 -14.35 14.18
C THR A 136 -9.99 -13.89 13.34
N VAL A 137 -9.74 -12.98 12.40
CA VAL A 137 -10.73 -12.58 11.40
C VAL A 137 -10.02 -12.22 10.11
N SER A 138 -10.50 -12.73 8.99
CA SER A 138 -10.05 -12.36 7.65
C SER A 138 -11.20 -12.45 6.65
N ILE A 139 -11.04 -11.80 5.51
CA ILE A 139 -11.93 -11.96 4.35
C ILE A 139 -11.14 -12.40 3.13
N MET A 140 -11.75 -13.22 2.28
CA MET A 140 -11.26 -13.49 0.94
C MET A 140 -12.02 -12.65 -0.07
N VAL A 141 -11.29 -11.88 -0.88
CA VAL A 141 -11.84 -11.10 -2.00
C VAL A 141 -10.95 -11.33 -3.21
N ASP A 142 -11.54 -11.72 -4.34
CA ASP A 142 -10.82 -12.01 -5.59
C ASP A 142 -9.62 -12.98 -5.42
N GLY A 143 -9.74 -13.94 -4.50
CA GLY A 143 -8.69 -14.92 -4.20
C GLY A 143 -7.55 -14.41 -3.32
N GLN A 144 -7.62 -13.17 -2.84
CA GLN A 144 -6.67 -12.60 -1.87
C GLN A 144 -7.25 -12.58 -0.47
N GLU A 145 -6.42 -12.92 0.52
CA GLU A 145 -6.79 -12.82 1.94
C GLU A 145 -6.47 -11.43 2.48
N ILE A 146 -7.45 -10.79 3.12
CA ILE A 146 -7.30 -9.54 3.85
C ILE A 146 -7.52 -9.85 5.33
N THR A 147 -6.45 -9.76 6.12
CA THR A 147 -6.54 -9.94 7.58
C THR A 147 -7.23 -8.74 8.21
N GLY A 148 -8.18 -8.99 9.11
CA GLY A 148 -8.82 -7.94 9.90
C GLY A 148 -8.34 -7.93 11.35
N PHE A 149 -8.69 -6.87 12.06
CA PHE A 149 -8.37 -6.69 13.47
C PHE A 149 -9.55 -6.09 14.22
N GLU A 150 -9.59 -6.31 15.53
CA GLU A 150 -10.62 -5.73 16.39
C GLU A 150 -10.24 -4.31 16.82
N ARG A 151 -11.19 -3.38 16.73
CA ARG A 151 -11.06 -2.01 17.23
C ARG A 151 -12.41 -1.52 17.73
N ASN A 152 -12.54 -1.35 19.04
CA ASN A 152 -13.72 -0.76 19.68
C ASN A 152 -15.07 -1.46 19.34
N GLY A 153 -15.07 -2.79 19.26
CA GLY A 153 -16.25 -3.58 18.87
C GLY A 153 -16.46 -3.70 17.35
N GLU A 154 -15.58 -3.10 16.54
CA GLU A 154 -15.55 -3.32 15.09
C GLU A 154 -14.48 -4.36 14.74
N LEU A 155 -14.75 -5.15 13.71
CA LEU A 155 -13.78 -6.03 13.05
C LEU A 155 -13.46 -5.37 11.72
N VAL A 156 -12.32 -4.68 11.66
CA VAL A 156 -11.94 -3.77 10.59
C VAL A 156 -11.08 -4.48 9.56
N PHE A 157 -11.43 -4.34 8.29
CA PHE A 157 -10.62 -4.76 7.14
C PHE A 157 -10.18 -3.53 6.36
N TYR A 158 -8.88 -3.34 6.18
CA TYR A 158 -8.38 -2.29 5.29
C TYR A 158 -8.49 -2.76 3.84
N VAL A 159 -9.39 -2.13 3.09
CA VAL A 159 -9.70 -2.49 1.71
C VAL A 159 -9.47 -1.28 0.82
N VAL A 160 -8.57 -1.42 -0.14
CA VAL A 160 -8.31 -0.37 -1.14
C VAL A 160 -9.61 -0.06 -1.89
N PRO A 161 -9.97 1.23 -2.08
CA PRO A 161 -11.15 1.60 -2.84
C PRO A 161 -11.21 0.93 -4.22
N GLY A 162 -12.40 0.50 -4.62
CA GLY A 162 -12.65 -0.18 -5.90
C GLY A 162 -12.39 -1.68 -5.90
N VAL A 163 -12.00 -2.28 -4.77
CA VAL A 163 -12.14 -3.72 -4.54
C VAL A 163 -13.61 -4.03 -4.26
N ASP A 164 -14.18 -5.01 -4.97
CA ASP A 164 -15.57 -5.41 -4.77
C ASP A 164 -15.73 -6.29 -3.53
N VAL A 165 -16.26 -5.70 -2.46
CA VAL A 165 -16.53 -6.38 -1.19
C VAL A 165 -17.99 -6.81 -1.04
N SER A 166 -18.77 -6.79 -2.12
CA SER A 166 -20.18 -7.18 -2.10
C SER A 166 -20.39 -8.69 -1.92
N ASN A 167 -19.35 -9.49 -2.17
CA ASN A 167 -19.39 -10.95 -2.08
C ASN A 167 -18.11 -11.57 -1.46
N ALA A 168 -17.63 -10.98 -0.37
CA ALA A 168 -16.43 -11.45 0.33
C ALA A 168 -16.71 -12.74 1.14
N THR A 169 -15.75 -13.65 1.22
CA THR A 169 -15.87 -14.84 2.10
C THR A 169 -15.26 -14.55 3.46
N LEU A 170 -16.05 -14.59 4.53
CA LEU A 170 -15.60 -14.34 5.90
C LEU A 170 -14.95 -15.58 6.52
N ASN A 171 -13.73 -15.44 7.04
CA ASN A 171 -13.12 -16.40 7.95
C ASN A 171 -13.06 -15.80 9.35
N ILE A 172 -13.67 -16.46 10.32
CA ILE A 172 -13.71 -15.97 11.71
C ILE A 172 -13.37 -17.09 12.67
N GLY A 173 -12.27 -16.93 13.41
CA GLY A 173 -11.89 -17.78 14.52
C GLY A 173 -12.40 -17.19 15.82
N ILE A 174 -13.23 -17.93 16.54
CA ILE A 174 -13.80 -17.53 17.83
C ILE A 174 -13.38 -18.52 18.91
N SER A 175 -13.64 -18.19 20.18
CA SER A 175 -13.45 -19.13 21.29
C SER A 175 -14.20 -20.44 21.05
N ARG A 176 -13.57 -21.58 21.38
CA ARG A 176 -14.05 -22.95 21.07
C ARG A 176 -15.49 -23.25 21.52
N HIS A 177 -15.91 -22.64 22.62
CA HIS A 177 -17.22 -22.87 23.25
C HIS A 177 -18.27 -21.80 22.94
N SER A 178 -17.96 -20.95 21.97
CA SER A 178 -18.84 -19.89 21.49
C SER A 178 -19.32 -20.18 20.07
N THR A 179 -20.42 -19.55 19.68
CA THR A 179 -21.00 -19.66 18.33
C THR A 179 -21.10 -18.27 17.72
N SER A 180 -20.91 -18.17 16.41
CA SER A 180 -21.09 -16.93 15.65
C SER A 180 -22.41 -16.97 14.90
N SER A 181 -23.12 -15.83 14.84
CA SER A 181 -24.31 -15.68 13.99
C SER A 181 -24.01 -15.78 12.50
N ILE A 182 -22.75 -15.59 12.11
CA ILE A 182 -22.25 -15.78 10.74
C ILE A 182 -21.15 -16.84 10.81
N PRO A 183 -21.38 -18.06 10.28
CA PRO A 183 -20.38 -19.11 10.26
C PRO A 183 -19.13 -18.72 9.46
N SER A 184 -17.96 -19.19 9.89
CA SER A 184 -16.74 -19.08 9.07
C SER A 184 -16.93 -19.79 7.73
N GLY A 185 -16.43 -19.19 6.64
CA GLY A 185 -16.64 -19.62 5.25
C GLY A 185 -17.90 -19.05 4.59
N SER A 186 -18.70 -18.24 5.28
CA SER A 186 -19.91 -17.63 4.68
C SER A 186 -19.57 -16.48 3.74
N GLN A 187 -20.37 -16.29 2.68
CA GLN A 187 -20.32 -15.08 1.85
C GLN A 187 -21.06 -13.92 2.55
N ILE A 188 -20.43 -12.75 2.55
CA ILE A 188 -20.94 -11.52 3.17
C ILE A 188 -20.78 -10.33 2.23
N ASN A 189 -21.68 -9.36 2.37
CA ASN A 189 -21.62 -8.09 1.66
C ASN A 189 -21.15 -6.99 2.62
N LEU A 190 -19.90 -6.53 2.45
CA LEU A 190 -19.28 -5.48 3.25
C LEU A 190 -19.35 -4.09 2.61
N THR A 191 -20.21 -3.89 1.60
CA THR A 191 -20.52 -2.53 1.10
C THR A 191 -21.18 -1.67 2.17
N ASN A 192 -21.73 -2.31 3.21
CA ASN A 192 -22.26 -1.68 4.41
C ASN A 192 -21.78 -2.47 5.65
N PRO A 193 -21.73 -1.84 6.85
CA PRO A 193 -21.39 -2.54 8.09
C PRO A 193 -22.30 -3.74 8.36
N VAL A 194 -21.72 -4.90 8.72
CA VAL A 194 -22.47 -6.14 8.99
C VAL A 194 -22.31 -6.55 10.46
N PRO A 195 -23.40 -6.63 11.24
CA PRO A 195 -23.31 -7.10 12.62
C PRO A 195 -23.08 -8.61 12.69
N VAL A 196 -22.14 -9.03 13.53
CA VAL A 196 -21.87 -10.44 13.86
C VAL A 196 -21.97 -10.64 15.37
N LYS A 197 -22.86 -11.53 15.79
CA LYS A 197 -23.11 -11.82 17.20
C LYS A 197 -22.38 -13.08 17.62
N ILE A 198 -21.52 -12.97 18.63
CA ILE A 198 -20.90 -14.12 19.29
C ILE A 198 -21.74 -14.48 20.52
N THR A 199 -22.20 -15.72 20.57
CA THR A 199 -23.04 -16.27 21.65
C THR A 199 -22.23 -17.32 22.40
N GLY A 200 -22.03 -17.10 23.69
CA GLY A 200 -21.28 -18.00 24.56
C GLY A 200 -22.10 -19.20 25.03
N VAL A 201 -21.43 -20.17 25.65
CA VAL A 201 -22.06 -21.37 26.24
C VAL A 201 -23.10 -21.05 27.33
N ASP A 202 -23.00 -19.88 27.96
CA ASP A 202 -23.93 -19.38 28.99
C ASP A 202 -25.11 -18.57 28.42
N GLY A 203 -25.19 -18.42 27.09
CA GLY A 203 -26.19 -17.62 26.40
C GLY A 203 -25.93 -16.11 26.40
N THR A 204 -24.83 -15.65 27.00
CA THR A 204 -24.40 -14.25 26.91
C THR A 204 -23.92 -13.93 25.49
N ASN A 205 -24.10 -12.68 25.08
CA ASN A 205 -23.86 -12.25 23.71
C ASN A 205 -22.98 -11.01 23.65
N LYS A 206 -22.08 -10.97 22.68
CA LYS A 206 -21.36 -9.76 22.26
C LYS A 206 -21.51 -9.59 20.77
N THR A 207 -21.95 -8.40 20.34
CA THR A 207 -22.06 -8.06 18.93
C THR A 207 -20.82 -7.27 18.51
N TYR A 208 -20.14 -7.77 17.48
CA TYR A 208 -19.15 -7.02 16.74
C TYR A 208 -19.75 -6.51 15.43
N THR A 209 -19.11 -5.52 14.80
CA THR A 209 -19.50 -5.02 13.48
C THR A 209 -18.36 -5.22 12.49
N LEU A 210 -18.57 -6.01 11.45
CA LEU A 210 -17.64 -6.18 10.34
C LEU A 210 -17.68 -4.92 9.47
N VAL A 211 -16.52 -4.31 9.21
CA VAL A 211 -16.41 -3.09 8.40
C VAL A 211 -15.22 -3.16 7.45
N ALA A 212 -15.46 -2.82 6.18
CA ALA A 212 -14.40 -2.56 5.22
C ALA A 212 -14.16 -1.04 5.15
N VAL A 213 -12.91 -0.60 5.37
CA VAL A 213 -12.54 0.81 5.35
C VAL A 213 -11.30 1.01 4.47
N PRO A 214 -11.16 2.15 3.78
CA PRO A 214 -9.92 2.45 3.06
C PRO A 214 -8.74 2.52 4.04
N PRO A 215 -7.53 2.10 3.61
CA PRO A 215 -6.31 2.34 4.38
C PRO A 215 -6.07 3.84 4.58
N GLN A 216 -5.12 4.19 5.47
CA GLN A 216 -4.69 5.59 5.58
C GLN A 216 -4.03 6.05 4.28
N LYS A 217 -4.17 7.33 3.95
CA LYS A 217 -3.49 7.92 2.79
C LYS A 217 -2.09 8.38 3.19
N LEU A 218 -1.12 8.09 2.34
CA LEU A 218 0.21 8.66 2.34
C LEU A 218 0.15 10.14 1.95
N ASN A 219 0.91 10.97 2.65
CA ASN A 219 1.08 12.38 2.29
C ASN A 219 2.01 12.60 1.08
N TYR A 220 2.77 11.58 0.71
CA TYR A 220 3.75 11.63 -0.38
C TYR A 220 3.94 10.22 -0.94
N GLY A 221 4.14 10.12 -2.25
CA GLY A 221 4.64 8.87 -2.82
C GLY A 221 3.55 7.93 -3.36
N ILE A 222 4.02 6.82 -3.93
CA ILE A 222 3.20 5.66 -4.26
C ILE A 222 3.25 4.69 -3.07
N GLY A 223 2.08 4.21 -2.66
CA GLY A 223 1.90 3.20 -1.62
C GLY A 223 1.50 1.85 -2.21
N ILE A 224 0.32 1.34 -1.85
CA ILE A 224 -0.16 0.04 -2.31
C ILE A 224 -0.23 0.01 -3.84
N THR A 225 0.31 -1.06 -4.44
CA THR A 225 0.25 -1.34 -5.88
C THR A 225 -0.47 -2.66 -6.14
N ARG A 226 -1.27 -2.70 -7.20
CA ARG A 226 -2.06 -3.89 -7.58
C ARG A 226 -1.91 -4.17 -9.07
N LYS A 227 -1.54 -5.40 -9.42
CA LYS A 227 -1.60 -5.88 -10.79
C LYS A 227 -3.05 -6.01 -11.22
N LEU A 228 -3.43 -5.35 -12.31
CA LEU A 228 -4.78 -5.41 -12.87
C LEU A 228 -4.94 -6.60 -13.81
N PHE A 229 -4.06 -6.69 -14.80
CA PHE A 229 -4.06 -7.77 -15.77
C PHE A 229 -2.67 -7.97 -16.38
N VAL A 230 -2.45 -9.16 -16.94
CA VAL A 230 -1.40 -9.44 -17.92
C VAL A 230 -2.08 -10.14 -19.08
N LYS A 231 -1.85 -9.69 -20.30
CA LYS A 231 -2.46 -10.27 -21.50
C LYS A 231 -1.40 -10.50 -22.57
N ALA A 232 -1.32 -11.73 -23.08
CA ALA A 232 -0.53 -12.03 -24.26
C ALA A 232 -1.14 -11.33 -25.48
N GLY A 233 -0.32 -11.06 -26.50
CA GLY A 233 -0.77 -10.41 -27.74
C GLY A 233 -1.94 -11.15 -28.42
N SER A 234 -2.03 -12.47 -28.28
CA SER A 234 -3.14 -13.29 -28.78
C SER A 234 -4.48 -13.01 -28.08
N GLU A 235 -4.47 -12.55 -26.83
CA GLU A 235 -5.69 -12.26 -26.04
C GLU A 235 -6.26 -10.86 -26.32
N VAL A 236 -5.46 -9.96 -26.91
CA VAL A 236 -5.82 -8.55 -27.15
C VAL A 236 -6.04 -8.25 -28.62
N GLY A 237 -6.70 -9.20 -29.31
CA GLY A 237 -7.03 -9.08 -30.74
C GLY A 237 -5.91 -9.49 -31.70
N GLY A 238 -4.87 -10.17 -31.21
CA GLY A 238 -3.78 -10.75 -32.00
C GLY A 238 -2.67 -9.75 -32.31
N PHE A 239 -1.45 -10.02 -31.84
CA PHE A 239 -0.26 -9.25 -32.22
C PHE A 239 0.33 -9.84 -33.51
N GLY A 240 0.68 -8.97 -34.44
CA GLY A 240 1.50 -9.35 -35.58
C GLY A 240 2.99 -9.32 -35.24
N ALA A 241 3.82 -9.88 -36.11
CA ALA A 241 5.26 -9.80 -35.95
C ALA A 241 5.74 -8.35 -36.11
N HIS A 242 6.25 -7.77 -35.03
CA HIS A 242 6.83 -6.43 -34.95
C HIS A 242 5.84 -5.26 -35.17
N THR A 243 4.54 -5.50 -35.05
CA THR A 243 3.53 -4.52 -35.49
C THR A 243 2.94 -3.65 -34.39
N GLU A 244 2.87 -4.14 -33.16
CA GLU A 244 2.30 -3.40 -32.03
C GLU A 244 3.34 -2.50 -31.41
N THR A 245 3.14 -1.19 -31.48
CA THR A 245 4.22 -0.22 -31.25
C THR A 245 3.88 0.92 -30.32
N SER A 246 2.60 1.09 -30.00
CA SER A 246 2.15 2.11 -29.06
C SER A 246 0.92 1.68 -28.28
N LEU A 247 0.72 2.29 -27.11
CA LEU A 247 -0.48 2.21 -26.31
C LEU A 247 -0.91 3.61 -25.88
N SER A 248 -2.17 3.78 -25.53
CA SER A 248 -2.63 5.01 -24.89
C SER A 248 -3.83 4.79 -23.99
N VAL A 249 -4.23 5.76 -23.18
CA VAL A 249 -5.35 5.67 -22.24
C VAL A 249 -6.34 6.81 -22.47
N SER A 250 -7.63 6.49 -22.50
CA SER A 250 -8.68 7.50 -22.61
C SER A 250 -9.92 7.04 -21.86
N GLY A 251 -10.24 7.76 -20.77
CA GLY A 251 -11.33 7.40 -19.87
C GLY A 251 -11.14 6.00 -19.27
N ASP A 252 -12.12 5.12 -19.50
CA ASP A 252 -12.11 3.73 -19.01
C ASP A 252 -11.40 2.74 -19.93
N TYR A 253 -10.65 3.25 -20.92
CA TYR A 253 -10.06 2.41 -21.96
C TYR A 253 -8.55 2.54 -22.06
N VAL A 254 -7.88 1.41 -22.27
CA VAL A 254 -6.52 1.32 -22.81
C VAL A 254 -6.64 1.03 -24.30
N ILE A 255 -5.84 1.68 -25.11
CA ILE A 255 -5.82 1.58 -26.56
C ILE A 255 -4.49 0.96 -26.98
N VAL A 256 -4.50 0.01 -27.91
CA VAL A 256 -3.28 -0.63 -28.44
C VAL A 256 -3.18 -0.44 -29.95
N GLY A 257 -2.03 0.07 -30.40
CA GLY A 257 -1.77 0.51 -31.76
C GLY A 257 -0.96 -0.47 -32.59
N THR A 258 -1.51 -0.84 -33.74
CA THR A 258 -0.84 -1.65 -34.77
C THR A 258 -0.36 -0.77 -35.92
N ASN A 259 0.93 -0.85 -36.25
CA ASN A 259 1.61 -0.01 -37.26
C ASN A 259 1.51 -0.51 -38.72
N THR A 260 0.38 -1.16 -39.05
CA THR A 260 0.07 -1.67 -40.40
C THR A 260 -0.52 -0.60 -41.29
N THR A 261 -0.82 -0.92 -42.56
CA THR A 261 -1.58 -0.07 -43.47
C THR A 261 -2.86 -0.81 -43.91
N PRO A 262 -4.05 -0.40 -43.46
CA PRO A 262 -4.30 0.63 -42.44
C PRO A 262 -3.79 0.21 -41.07
N SER A 263 -3.49 1.21 -40.23
CA SER A 263 -3.27 0.97 -38.81
C SER A 263 -4.58 0.65 -38.11
N ARG A 264 -4.48 0.07 -36.92
CA ARG A 264 -5.64 -0.27 -36.09
C ARG A 264 -5.36 0.11 -34.65
N TYR A 265 -6.30 0.81 -34.03
CA TYR A 265 -6.27 1.14 -32.61
C TYR A 265 -7.36 0.33 -31.92
N ARG A 266 -6.96 -0.68 -31.14
CA ARG A 266 -7.88 -1.57 -30.42
C ARG A 266 -8.20 -0.99 -29.07
N ILE A 267 -9.47 -0.99 -28.70
CA ILE A 267 -9.97 -0.47 -27.42
C ILE A 267 -10.11 -1.64 -26.46
N LEU A 268 -9.54 -1.53 -25.27
CA LEU A 268 -9.61 -2.51 -24.20
C LEU A 268 -10.14 -1.84 -22.94
N ASN A 269 -10.88 -2.59 -22.12
CA ASN A 269 -11.24 -2.12 -20.78
C ASN A 269 -9.96 -1.96 -19.94
N ARG A 270 -9.78 -0.78 -19.34
CA ARG A 270 -8.54 -0.44 -18.62
C ARG A 270 -8.28 -1.23 -17.33
N ILE A 271 -9.30 -1.88 -16.79
CA ILE A 271 -9.22 -2.65 -15.54
C ILE A 271 -9.05 -4.14 -15.83
N THR A 272 -9.75 -4.68 -16.82
CA THR A 272 -9.76 -6.12 -17.11
C THR A 272 -8.86 -6.52 -18.29
N GLY A 273 -8.47 -5.58 -19.13
CA GLY A 273 -7.76 -5.84 -20.38
C GLY A 273 -8.62 -6.56 -21.42
N ALA A 274 -9.94 -6.62 -21.24
CA ALA A 274 -10.86 -7.24 -22.20
C ALA A 274 -11.03 -6.36 -23.46
N LEU A 275 -10.99 -6.98 -24.64
CA LEU A 275 -11.20 -6.28 -25.91
C LEU A 275 -12.64 -5.78 -26.02
N VAL A 276 -12.79 -4.49 -26.32
CA VAL A 276 -14.08 -3.79 -26.44
C VAL A 276 -14.41 -3.45 -27.90
N GLY A 277 -13.40 -3.07 -28.69
CA GLY A 277 -13.63 -2.62 -30.06
C GLY A 277 -12.39 -2.05 -30.74
N ASN A 278 -12.59 -1.18 -31.72
CA ASN A 278 -11.52 -0.44 -32.38
C ASN A 278 -11.93 1.02 -32.53
N MET A 279 -10.97 1.95 -32.43
CA MET A 279 -11.20 3.36 -32.75
C MET A 279 -11.39 3.56 -34.26
N THR A 280 -12.07 4.64 -34.63
CA THR A 280 -12.17 5.07 -36.03
C THR A 280 -10.84 5.63 -36.52
N MET A 281 -10.29 5.08 -37.60
CA MET A 281 -9.05 5.59 -38.21
C MET A 281 -9.36 6.73 -39.20
N PRO A 282 -8.49 7.73 -39.36
CA PRO A 282 -8.76 8.89 -40.20
C PRO A 282 -8.81 8.55 -41.70
N SER A 283 -8.11 7.50 -42.12
CA SER A 283 -8.20 6.97 -43.49
C SER A 283 -7.69 5.53 -43.57
N ALA A 284 -8.04 4.81 -44.64
CA ALA A 284 -7.54 3.46 -44.91
C ALA A 284 -6.05 3.42 -45.29
N SER A 285 -5.44 4.57 -45.62
CA SER A 285 -4.02 4.69 -45.95
C SER A 285 -3.18 5.19 -44.77
N PHE A 286 -3.81 5.57 -43.65
CA PHE A 286 -3.11 6.07 -42.49
C PHE A 286 -2.31 4.93 -41.81
N ARG A 287 -0.99 5.05 -41.90
CA ARG A 287 -0.04 4.20 -41.19
C ARG A 287 0.48 4.94 -39.97
N SER A 288 -0.19 4.73 -38.85
CA SER A 288 0.28 5.17 -37.55
C SER A 288 1.50 4.36 -37.09
N PHE A 289 2.32 4.96 -36.24
CA PHE A 289 3.38 4.25 -35.52
C PHE A 289 3.37 4.56 -34.03
N SER A 290 2.97 5.77 -33.63
CA SER A 290 2.87 6.14 -32.22
C SER A 290 1.55 6.85 -31.94
N MET A 291 0.99 6.59 -30.76
CA MET A 291 -0.11 7.31 -30.16
C MET A 291 0.23 7.65 -28.72
N VAL A 292 -0.41 8.69 -28.18
CA VAL A 292 -0.29 9.11 -26.78
C VAL A 292 -1.54 9.90 -26.40
N SER A 293 -1.92 9.90 -25.12
CA SER A 293 -3.01 10.73 -24.61
C SER A 293 -2.49 11.93 -23.85
N ASP A 294 -3.30 12.99 -23.82
CA ASP A 294 -3.07 14.15 -22.96
C ASP A 294 -3.70 13.95 -21.56
N GLU A 295 -3.50 14.90 -20.65
CA GLU A 295 -3.98 14.79 -19.27
C GLU A 295 -5.51 14.76 -19.13
N ALA A 296 -6.24 15.09 -20.21
CA ALA A 296 -7.70 15.03 -20.26
C ALA A 296 -8.21 13.78 -21.00
N GLY A 297 -7.32 12.92 -21.49
CA GLY A 297 -7.65 11.69 -22.20
C GLY A 297 -8.02 11.91 -23.67
N HIS A 298 -7.70 13.06 -24.28
CA HIS A 298 -7.72 13.18 -25.73
C HIS A 298 -6.52 12.44 -26.30
N ILE A 299 -6.67 11.80 -27.46
CA ILE A 299 -5.62 10.97 -28.04
C ILE A 299 -5.05 11.66 -29.26
N ILE A 300 -3.73 11.66 -29.42
CA ILE A 300 -3.07 12.00 -30.69
C ILE A 300 -2.34 10.79 -31.27
N GLY A 301 -2.38 10.66 -32.59
CA GLY A 301 -1.75 9.57 -33.33
C GLY A 301 -0.97 10.11 -34.52
N SER A 302 0.26 9.61 -34.69
CA SER A 302 1.20 10.12 -35.71
C SER A 302 1.50 9.12 -36.82
N SER A 303 1.64 9.62 -38.04
CA SER A 303 2.04 8.79 -39.19
C SER A 303 3.52 8.42 -39.16
N PHE A 304 3.86 7.18 -39.54
CA PHE A 304 5.23 6.86 -39.94
C PHE A 304 5.61 7.66 -41.18
N THR A 305 6.63 8.51 -41.09
CA THR A 305 6.92 9.48 -42.15
C THR A 305 8.40 9.52 -42.52
N PRO A 306 8.78 9.00 -43.70
CA PRO A 306 10.15 9.12 -44.19
C PRO A 306 10.49 10.57 -44.57
N LYS A 307 11.78 10.83 -44.73
CA LYS A 307 12.30 12.14 -45.16
C LYS A 307 11.63 12.62 -46.45
N GLY A 308 11.27 13.89 -46.49
CA GLY A 308 10.64 14.56 -47.64
C GLY A 308 9.13 14.36 -47.75
N SER A 309 8.52 13.49 -46.94
CA SER A 309 7.07 13.26 -46.89
C SER A 309 6.39 14.11 -45.80
N ASN A 310 5.05 14.17 -45.83
CA ASN A 310 4.27 14.88 -44.83
C ASN A 310 4.03 14.01 -43.59
N PHE A 311 4.43 14.54 -42.44
CA PHE A 311 4.15 14.03 -41.12
C PHE A 311 2.78 14.53 -40.69
N LEU A 312 1.89 13.60 -40.37
CA LEU A 312 0.51 13.86 -40.01
C LEU A 312 0.29 13.47 -38.56
N ILE A 313 -0.33 14.35 -37.78
CA ILE A 313 -0.86 14.03 -36.45
C ILE A 313 -2.36 14.27 -36.48
N TYR A 314 -3.12 13.22 -36.15
CA TYR A 314 -4.56 13.28 -35.94
C TYR A 314 -4.87 13.31 -34.46
N LYS A 315 -5.95 14.00 -34.08
CA LYS A 315 -6.50 14.06 -32.74
C LYS A 315 -7.86 13.35 -32.70
N TRP A 316 -8.12 12.63 -31.63
CA TRP A 316 -9.42 12.11 -31.23
C TRP A 316 -9.79 12.73 -29.89
N ASP A 317 -11.06 13.10 -29.70
CA ASP A 317 -11.51 13.65 -28.42
C ASP A 317 -11.56 12.58 -27.32
N ASN A 318 -11.76 11.31 -27.68
CA ASN A 318 -11.67 10.15 -26.79
C ASN A 318 -11.60 8.84 -27.59
N ALA A 319 -11.46 7.71 -26.92
CA ALA A 319 -11.41 6.39 -27.54
C ALA A 319 -12.61 6.05 -28.46
N MET A 320 -13.78 6.65 -28.23
CA MET A 320 -15.01 6.36 -28.97
C MET A 320 -15.32 7.42 -30.04
N ASP A 321 -14.44 8.40 -30.24
CA ASP A 321 -14.60 9.43 -31.26
C ASP A 321 -14.61 8.83 -32.67
N GLN A 322 -15.60 9.22 -33.47
CA GLN A 322 -15.82 8.75 -34.83
C GLN A 322 -15.29 9.72 -35.89
N THR A 323 -14.84 10.91 -35.49
CA THR A 323 -14.47 12.00 -36.39
C THR A 323 -13.09 12.55 -36.03
N PRO A 324 -12.01 11.77 -36.18
CA PRO A 324 -10.67 12.27 -35.90
C PRO A 324 -10.30 13.48 -36.75
N GLU A 325 -9.71 14.47 -36.11
CA GLU A 325 -9.34 15.74 -36.72
C GLU A 325 -7.86 15.77 -37.08
N LEU A 326 -7.52 16.26 -38.27
CA LEU A 326 -6.13 16.49 -38.65
C LEU A 326 -5.59 17.72 -37.89
N LEU A 327 -4.66 17.51 -36.97
CA LEU A 327 -4.10 18.57 -36.12
C LEU A 327 -2.83 19.19 -36.74
N ILE A 328 -1.88 18.35 -37.15
CA ILE A 328 -0.58 18.79 -37.71
C ILE A 328 -0.37 18.17 -39.08
N THR A 329 0.11 18.99 -40.03
CA THR A 329 0.75 18.57 -41.27
C THR A 329 2.09 19.29 -41.39
N TYR A 330 3.18 18.53 -41.24
CA TYR A 330 4.54 19.06 -41.31
C TYR A 330 5.36 18.28 -42.33
N LYS A 331 6.05 18.96 -43.25
CA LYS A 331 6.95 18.27 -44.17
C LYS A 331 8.21 17.83 -43.41
N ASN A 332 8.54 16.54 -43.45
CA ASN A 332 9.75 16.03 -42.83
C ASN A 332 11.00 16.54 -43.59
N GLU A 333 11.59 17.61 -43.07
CA GLU A 333 12.79 18.27 -43.60
C GLU A 333 14.10 17.74 -43.00
N SER A 334 14.11 16.54 -42.39
CA SER A 334 15.30 16.02 -41.72
C SER A 334 16.54 16.07 -42.63
N SER A 335 17.63 16.63 -42.11
CA SER A 335 18.93 16.64 -42.78
C SER A 335 19.74 15.37 -42.55
N SER A 336 19.21 14.40 -41.80
CA SER A 336 19.91 13.15 -41.48
C SER A 336 20.35 12.39 -42.74
N THR A 337 21.53 11.80 -42.67
CA THR A 337 22.11 10.91 -43.69
C THR A 337 21.87 9.43 -43.40
N THR A 338 21.28 9.08 -42.25
CA THR A 338 21.08 7.70 -41.81
C THR A 338 19.63 7.23 -41.95
N ASP A 339 18.67 7.99 -41.40
CA ASP A 339 17.22 7.70 -41.49
C ASP A 339 16.41 9.01 -41.47
N GLY A 340 16.33 9.68 -40.32
CA GLY A 340 15.62 10.96 -40.18
C GLY A 340 14.10 10.85 -40.32
N ALA A 341 13.53 9.64 -40.29
CA ALA A 341 12.09 9.45 -40.30
C ALA A 341 11.44 9.93 -38.98
N LEU A 342 10.16 10.30 -39.06
CA LEU A 342 9.32 10.75 -37.95
C LEU A 342 8.21 9.76 -37.64
N GLY A 343 7.62 9.89 -36.45
CA GLY A 343 6.42 9.18 -36.01
C GLY A 343 6.67 7.94 -35.16
N ARG A 344 7.93 7.52 -34.99
CA ARG A 344 8.24 6.36 -34.13
C ARG A 344 8.02 6.62 -32.64
N ARG A 345 8.08 7.89 -32.22
CA ARG A 345 7.74 8.37 -30.88
C ARG A 345 7.02 9.71 -30.97
N LEU A 346 6.05 9.88 -30.08
CA LEU A 346 5.20 11.04 -29.95
C LEU A 346 4.84 11.16 -28.47
N SER A 347 4.95 12.37 -27.93
CA SER A 347 4.75 12.62 -26.51
C SER A 347 4.00 13.93 -26.33
N VAL A 348 3.17 14.01 -25.29
CA VAL A 348 2.38 15.21 -24.99
C VAL A 348 2.33 15.45 -23.49
N TYR A 349 2.28 16.72 -23.10
CA TYR A 349 1.98 17.13 -21.73
C TYR A 349 0.96 18.27 -21.75
N GLY A 350 0.03 18.25 -20.80
CA GLY A 350 -1.04 19.23 -20.67
C GLY A 350 -2.34 18.76 -21.31
N ASN A 351 -3.14 19.72 -21.78
CA ASN A 351 -4.45 19.45 -22.36
C ASN A 351 -4.59 20.15 -23.72
N LEU A 352 -4.82 19.37 -24.77
CA LEU A 352 -4.92 19.78 -26.17
C LEU A 352 -6.10 20.72 -26.46
N ASN A 353 -7.11 20.76 -25.60
CA ASN A 353 -8.20 21.73 -25.67
C ASN A 353 -7.92 23.02 -24.88
N THR A 354 -6.79 23.09 -24.17
CA THR A 354 -6.31 24.31 -23.48
C THR A 354 -4.83 24.55 -23.81
N ASN A 355 -3.90 24.24 -22.92
CA ASN A 355 -2.47 24.41 -23.18
C ASN A 355 -1.77 23.06 -23.13
N ALA A 356 -0.99 22.77 -24.16
CA ALA A 356 -0.22 21.53 -24.25
C ALA A 356 1.07 21.73 -25.05
N VAL A 357 2.02 20.84 -24.83
CA VAL A 357 3.25 20.73 -25.63
C VAL A 357 3.30 19.33 -26.22
N ILE A 358 3.52 19.24 -27.53
CA ILE A 358 3.67 17.99 -28.27
C ILE A 358 5.12 17.89 -28.72
N MET A 359 5.76 16.75 -28.48
CA MET A 359 7.13 16.48 -28.91
C MET A 359 7.21 15.21 -29.77
N ALA A 360 8.09 15.22 -30.76
CA ALA A 360 8.46 14.06 -31.55
C ALA A 360 9.96 14.06 -31.82
N THR A 361 10.56 12.91 -32.06
CA THR A 361 12.00 12.77 -32.32
C THR A 361 12.27 12.29 -33.74
N GLU A 362 13.38 12.75 -34.31
CA GLU A 362 13.89 12.21 -35.56
C GLU A 362 14.65 10.89 -35.31
N SER A 363 14.34 9.85 -36.07
CA SER A 363 15.05 8.57 -35.95
C SER A 363 16.52 8.70 -36.35
N ARG A 364 17.41 8.19 -35.49
CA ARG A 364 18.88 8.23 -35.66
C ARG A 364 19.45 9.64 -35.86
N ASN A 365 18.77 10.66 -35.35
CA ASN A 365 19.22 12.04 -35.40
C ASN A 365 18.86 12.78 -34.11
N GLN A 366 19.75 13.63 -33.61
CA GLN A 366 19.63 14.28 -32.29
C GLN A 366 18.69 15.49 -32.30
N VAL A 367 17.59 15.39 -33.05
CA VAL A 367 16.63 16.47 -33.26
C VAL A 367 15.29 16.10 -32.65
N ILE A 368 14.79 17.01 -31.83
CA ILE A 368 13.46 16.99 -31.24
C ILE A 368 12.64 18.08 -31.94
N LEU A 369 11.42 17.74 -32.33
CA LEU A 369 10.43 18.66 -32.88
C LEU A 369 9.40 18.97 -31.79
N LYS A 370 9.18 20.25 -31.50
CA LYS A 370 8.25 20.72 -30.48
C LYS A 370 7.16 21.59 -31.09
N TRP A 371 5.91 21.23 -30.82
CA TRP A 371 4.74 22.04 -31.12
C TRP A 371 4.07 22.51 -29.83
N VAL A 372 3.47 23.69 -29.88
CA VAL A 372 2.74 24.29 -28.76
C VAL A 372 1.27 24.43 -29.14
N VAL A 373 0.41 24.05 -28.21
CA VAL A 373 -1.04 24.31 -28.24
C VAL A 373 -1.33 25.35 -27.17
N SER A 374 -2.03 26.42 -27.54
CA SER A 374 -2.42 27.50 -26.63
C SER A 374 -3.90 27.81 -26.79
N GLY A 375 -4.65 27.78 -25.70
CA GLY A 375 -6.11 27.98 -25.72
C GLY A 375 -6.87 27.04 -26.67
N GLY A 376 -6.43 25.78 -26.77
CA GLY A 376 -7.03 24.73 -27.60
C GLY A 376 -6.67 24.81 -29.08
N LYS A 377 -5.69 25.64 -29.45
CA LYS A 377 -5.28 25.84 -30.84
C LYS A 377 -3.79 25.64 -31.00
N LEU A 378 -3.41 24.88 -32.04
CA LEU A 378 -2.02 24.75 -32.45
C LEU A 378 -1.47 26.13 -32.83
N VAL A 379 -0.34 26.52 -32.24
CA VAL A 379 0.28 27.83 -32.47
C VAL A 379 0.90 27.93 -33.87
N SER A 380 1.52 26.85 -34.34
CA SER A 380 2.21 26.79 -35.65
C SER A 380 2.21 25.37 -36.19
N GLN A 381 2.07 25.21 -37.51
CA GLN A 381 2.26 23.92 -38.19
C GLN A 381 3.75 23.51 -38.26
N THR A 382 4.65 24.50 -38.30
CA THR A 382 6.10 24.28 -38.26
C THR A 382 6.56 24.17 -36.79
N PRO A 383 7.19 23.05 -36.39
CA PRO A 383 7.72 22.89 -35.04
C PRO A 383 8.94 23.77 -34.80
N GLU A 384 9.18 24.07 -33.53
CA GLU A 384 10.52 24.43 -33.07
C GLU A 384 11.42 23.19 -33.14
N LYS A 385 12.62 23.35 -33.72
CA LYS A 385 13.64 22.30 -33.79
C LYS A 385 14.63 22.49 -32.64
N ILE A 386 14.71 21.53 -31.73
CA ILE A 386 15.68 21.49 -30.64
C ILE A 386 16.72 20.43 -30.98
N THR A 387 17.99 20.80 -31.06
CA THR A 387 19.10 19.85 -31.19
C THR A 387 19.67 19.55 -29.81
N TYR A 388 19.79 18.26 -29.46
CA TYR A 388 20.39 17.87 -28.19
C TYR A 388 21.90 18.16 -28.21
N GLY A 389 22.35 19.01 -27.29
CA GLY A 389 23.71 19.56 -27.29
C GLY A 389 24.77 18.67 -26.64
N ASP A 390 24.38 17.66 -25.85
CA ASP A 390 25.29 16.84 -25.04
C ASP A 390 25.15 15.31 -25.27
N PRO A 391 25.07 14.84 -26.53
CA PRO A 391 24.82 13.44 -26.85
C PRO A 391 25.94 12.53 -26.37
N ILE A 392 25.57 11.42 -25.75
CA ILE A 392 26.46 10.30 -25.44
C ILE A 392 26.14 9.21 -26.45
N GLY A 393 27.02 8.97 -27.42
CA GLY A 393 26.80 7.94 -28.44
C GLY A 393 25.71 8.29 -29.46
N ALA A 394 25.29 7.27 -30.22
CA ALA A 394 24.35 7.44 -31.32
C ALA A 394 22.90 7.18 -30.88
N TRP A 395 21.98 8.00 -31.38
CA TRP A 395 20.55 7.72 -31.24
C TRP A 395 20.15 6.52 -32.10
N THR A 396 19.23 5.70 -31.59
CA THR A 396 18.69 4.55 -32.33
C THR A 396 17.46 4.98 -33.13
N PHE A 397 16.69 4.01 -33.64
CA PHE A 397 15.42 4.30 -34.30
C PHE A 397 14.36 4.88 -33.36
N ILE A 398 14.49 4.59 -32.07
CA ILE A 398 13.54 4.95 -31.02
C ILE A 398 14.26 5.78 -29.98
N SER A 399 13.83 7.02 -29.84
CA SER A 399 14.29 7.97 -28.83
C SER A 399 13.07 8.80 -28.46
N ASP A 400 12.93 9.13 -27.20
CA ASP A 400 11.68 9.68 -26.71
C ASP A 400 11.95 10.97 -25.94
N ALA A 401 11.13 11.98 -26.18
CA ALA A 401 11.26 13.31 -25.58
C ALA A 401 9.93 13.66 -24.91
N GLN A 402 9.85 13.46 -23.60
CA GLN A 402 8.65 13.66 -22.80
C GLN A 402 8.67 15.04 -22.14
N PRO A 403 7.80 15.98 -22.55
CA PRO A 403 7.65 17.27 -21.88
C PRO A 403 7.11 17.09 -20.45
N ILE A 404 7.50 17.98 -19.53
CA ILE A 404 7.10 17.91 -18.11
C ILE A 404 6.14 19.03 -17.68
N SER A 405 5.80 19.95 -18.58
CA SER A 405 4.83 21.02 -18.35
C SER A 405 4.21 21.49 -19.67
N SER A 406 3.09 22.21 -19.59
CA SER A 406 2.44 22.84 -20.74
C SER A 406 3.07 24.18 -21.13
N SER A 407 4.18 24.57 -20.51
CA SER A 407 4.92 25.79 -20.84
C SER A 407 5.61 25.67 -22.20
N PRO A 408 5.57 26.69 -23.08
CA PRO A 408 6.28 26.66 -24.36
C PRO A 408 7.79 26.37 -24.25
N ASN A 409 8.40 26.76 -23.14
CA ASN A 409 9.83 26.56 -22.85
C ASN A 409 10.07 25.38 -21.91
N THR A 410 9.10 24.47 -21.76
CA THR A 410 9.20 23.33 -20.84
C THR A 410 10.47 22.53 -21.04
N ASP A 411 11.12 22.19 -19.94
CA ASP A 411 12.11 21.12 -19.94
C ASP A 411 11.44 19.79 -20.26
N PHE A 412 12.25 18.79 -20.60
CA PHE A 412 11.75 17.48 -21.01
C PHE A 412 12.73 16.38 -20.61
N PHE A 413 12.21 15.19 -20.36
CA PHE A 413 13.04 14.01 -20.25
C PHE A 413 13.31 13.43 -21.64
N LEU A 414 14.57 13.23 -21.95
CA LEU A 414 15.04 12.54 -23.14
C LEU A 414 15.48 11.13 -22.76
N ASN A 415 14.85 10.12 -23.35
CA ASN A 415 15.22 8.71 -23.18
C ASN A 415 15.68 8.10 -24.51
N TYR A 416 16.93 7.69 -24.56
CA TYR A 416 17.53 6.94 -25.65
C TYR A 416 18.55 5.95 -25.09
N VAL A 417 19.06 5.04 -25.92
CA VAL A 417 19.88 3.88 -25.47
C VAL A 417 21.04 4.21 -24.51
N SER A 418 21.59 5.43 -24.57
CA SER A 418 22.80 5.77 -23.82
C SER A 418 22.55 6.53 -22.52
N GLU A 419 21.40 7.17 -22.32
CA GLU A 419 21.05 7.83 -21.05
C GLU A 419 19.55 8.18 -20.98
N ILE A 420 19.08 8.44 -19.76
CA ILE A 420 17.83 9.14 -19.47
C ILE A 420 18.22 10.50 -18.90
N ALA A 421 18.02 11.56 -19.67
CA ALA A 421 18.46 12.91 -19.32
C ALA A 421 17.28 13.86 -19.13
N LEU A 422 17.33 14.71 -18.12
CA LEU A 422 16.54 15.94 -18.08
C LEU A 422 17.25 16.99 -18.93
N VAL A 423 16.56 17.54 -19.91
CA VAL A 423 17.11 18.45 -20.91
C VAL A 423 16.37 19.79 -20.84
N SER A 424 17.13 20.88 -20.95
CA SER A 424 16.53 22.20 -20.99
C SER A 424 15.76 22.43 -22.28
N GLY A 425 14.48 22.80 -22.17
CA GLY A 425 13.63 23.15 -23.31
C GLY A 425 14.06 24.41 -24.04
N THR A 426 14.89 25.24 -23.42
CA THR A 426 15.38 26.51 -23.96
C THR A 426 16.74 26.36 -24.63
N THR A 427 17.67 25.61 -24.04
CA THR A 427 19.04 25.51 -24.54
C THR A 427 19.34 24.21 -25.28
N GLY A 428 18.48 23.20 -25.18
CA GLY A 428 18.73 21.86 -25.70
C GLY A 428 19.89 21.12 -25.01
N LYS A 429 20.33 21.59 -23.83
CA LYS A 429 21.47 21.02 -23.09
C LYS A 429 21.00 20.18 -21.92
N ARG A 430 21.80 19.18 -21.55
CA ARG A 430 21.55 18.32 -20.39
C ARG A 430 21.63 19.14 -19.09
N ILE A 431 20.60 19.01 -18.26
CA ILE A 431 20.55 19.53 -16.89
C ILE A 431 21.08 18.47 -15.91
N SER A 432 20.57 17.25 -16.04
CA SER A 432 20.93 16.09 -15.21
C SER A 432 20.66 14.79 -15.99
N ALA A 433 21.28 13.69 -15.61
CA ALA A 433 20.97 12.38 -16.19
C ALA A 433 21.08 11.25 -15.17
N MET A 434 20.25 10.23 -15.35
CA MET A 434 20.31 9.02 -14.55
C MET A 434 21.55 8.18 -14.91
N PRO A 435 22.19 7.51 -13.94
CA PRO A 435 23.25 6.55 -14.24
C PRO A 435 22.76 5.41 -15.14
N ASN A 436 23.28 5.33 -16.36
CA ASN A 436 22.92 4.26 -17.28
C ASN A 436 23.69 2.97 -16.96
N THR A 437 23.16 2.20 -16.01
CA THR A 437 23.72 0.88 -15.64
C THR A 437 22.66 -0.21 -15.78
N PRO A 438 23.03 -1.43 -16.20
CA PRO A 438 22.06 -2.53 -16.33
C PRO A 438 21.30 -2.85 -15.05
N ALA A 439 21.91 -2.64 -13.87
CA ALA A 439 21.25 -2.83 -12.59
C ALA A 439 20.14 -1.80 -12.33
N LEU A 440 20.33 -0.56 -12.79
CA LEU A 440 19.40 0.54 -12.52
C LEU A 440 18.32 0.68 -13.60
N VAL A 441 18.65 0.57 -14.88
CA VAL A 441 17.71 0.87 -15.98
C VAL A 441 17.52 -0.30 -16.95
N GLY A 442 18.05 -1.48 -16.59
CA GLY A 442 17.99 -2.67 -17.44
C GLY A 442 19.03 -2.68 -18.55
N ALA A 443 19.06 -3.77 -19.32
CA ALA A 443 19.98 -3.92 -20.46
C ALA A 443 19.67 -2.93 -21.60
N PHE A 444 18.45 -2.42 -21.65
CA PHE A 444 17.98 -1.40 -22.59
C PHE A 444 16.76 -0.69 -21.99
N HIS A 445 16.55 0.59 -22.29
CA HIS A 445 15.45 1.38 -21.73
C HIS A 445 14.87 2.36 -22.76
N THR A 446 13.58 2.19 -23.07
CA THR A 446 12.75 3.10 -23.87
C THR A 446 11.41 2.40 -24.09
N PRO A 447 10.28 3.13 -24.06
CA PRO A 447 10.11 4.58 -23.91
C PRO A 447 10.06 5.05 -22.46
N ILE A 448 9.66 6.32 -22.31
CA ILE A 448 9.53 7.07 -21.07
C ILE A 448 8.15 7.72 -20.98
N ASP A 449 7.65 7.89 -19.77
CA ASP A 449 6.50 8.73 -19.48
C ASP A 449 6.74 9.53 -18.19
N TYR A 450 6.13 10.71 -18.08
CA TYR A 450 6.26 11.61 -16.93
C TYR A 450 4.88 11.91 -16.35
N PHE A 451 4.73 11.75 -15.04
CA PHE A 451 3.48 12.04 -14.36
C PHE A 451 3.72 12.58 -12.96
N GLU A 452 2.78 13.38 -12.47
CA GLU A 452 2.76 13.89 -11.10
C GLU A 452 1.67 13.18 -10.31
N PHE A 453 2.02 12.60 -9.16
CA PHE A 453 1.07 11.86 -8.34
C PHE A 453 1.42 11.99 -6.87
N ASN A 454 0.41 12.29 -6.04
CA ASN A 454 0.55 12.39 -4.59
C ASN A 454 1.78 13.20 -4.11
N ASN A 455 1.84 14.47 -4.51
CA ASN A 455 2.90 15.43 -4.14
C ASN A 455 4.32 15.07 -4.61
N ALA A 456 4.44 14.19 -5.60
CA ALA A 456 5.70 13.74 -6.15
C ALA A 456 5.67 13.71 -7.68
N LYS A 457 6.86 13.76 -8.28
CA LYS A 457 7.08 13.73 -9.73
C LYS A 457 7.79 12.45 -10.10
N TYR A 458 7.32 11.80 -11.16
CA TYR A 458 7.81 10.50 -11.54
C TYR A 458 8.20 10.41 -13.00
N VAL A 459 9.16 9.53 -13.25
CA VAL A 459 9.49 9.05 -14.58
C VAL A 459 9.26 7.55 -14.61
N GLY A 460 8.34 7.10 -15.46
CA GLY A 460 8.16 5.70 -15.81
C GLY A 460 8.97 5.36 -17.05
N ILE A 461 9.61 4.20 -17.07
CA ILE A 461 10.27 3.67 -18.28
C ILE A 461 9.86 2.23 -18.53
N VAL A 462 10.00 1.81 -19.79
CA VAL A 462 10.13 0.39 -20.11
C VAL A 462 11.58 -0.04 -19.89
N GLU A 463 11.78 -0.93 -18.93
CA GLU A 463 13.05 -1.58 -18.61
C GLU A 463 13.11 -2.94 -19.31
N TYR A 464 14.02 -3.11 -20.27
CA TYR A 464 14.32 -4.41 -20.87
C TYR A 464 15.36 -5.16 -20.05
N LEU A 465 15.10 -6.43 -19.79
CA LEU A 465 15.90 -7.25 -18.89
C LEU A 465 17.01 -8.02 -19.60
N ALA A 466 17.00 -8.03 -20.93
CA ALA A 466 18.01 -8.69 -21.76
C ALA A 466 18.17 -7.98 -23.11
N ILE A 467 19.37 -8.08 -23.71
CA ILE A 467 19.68 -7.53 -25.04
C ILE A 467 18.92 -8.21 -26.20
N SER A 468 18.24 -9.32 -25.93
CA SER A 468 17.30 -9.96 -26.86
C SER A 468 16.01 -9.14 -27.03
N LEU A 469 15.77 -8.15 -26.16
CA LEU A 469 14.64 -7.22 -26.20
C LEU A 469 13.27 -7.93 -26.23
N ASP A 470 13.23 -9.11 -25.63
CA ASP A 470 12.09 -10.02 -25.58
C ASP A 470 11.47 -10.09 -24.17
N LYS A 471 12.05 -9.38 -23.21
CA LYS A 471 11.64 -9.36 -21.79
C LYS A 471 11.70 -7.94 -21.27
N ALA A 472 10.56 -7.45 -20.77
CA ALA A 472 10.45 -6.09 -20.29
C ALA A 472 9.54 -5.98 -19.06
N ARG A 473 9.69 -4.88 -18.32
CA ARG A 473 8.84 -4.48 -17.20
C ARG A 473 8.74 -2.97 -17.10
N ILE A 474 7.76 -2.47 -16.34
CA ILE A 474 7.68 -1.08 -15.93
C ILE A 474 8.72 -0.86 -14.83
N ALA A 475 9.43 0.27 -14.88
CA ALA A 475 10.19 0.81 -13.76
C ALA A 475 9.82 2.29 -13.56
N ILE A 476 9.47 2.67 -12.33
CA ILE A 476 9.09 4.05 -12.00
C ILE A 476 10.09 4.62 -11.00
N PHE A 477 10.56 5.83 -11.29
CA PHE A 477 11.53 6.56 -10.50
C PHE A 477 10.91 7.83 -9.91
N ASP A 478 11.14 8.07 -8.63
CA ASP A 478 10.87 9.36 -8.00
C ASP A 478 11.96 10.36 -8.41
N VAL A 479 11.55 11.38 -9.16
CA VAL A 479 12.39 12.45 -9.70
C VAL A 479 12.01 13.82 -9.14
N THR A 480 11.31 13.86 -8.02
CA THR A 480 10.78 15.10 -7.41
C THR A 480 11.88 16.12 -7.11
N ASP A 481 13.04 15.63 -6.66
CA ASP A 481 14.25 16.44 -6.48
C ASP A 481 15.21 16.16 -7.65
N PRO A 482 15.68 17.19 -8.38
CA PRO A 482 16.71 17.02 -9.41
C PRO A 482 17.97 16.25 -8.93
N SER A 483 18.30 16.30 -7.64
CA SER A 483 19.39 15.52 -7.05
C SER A 483 19.15 14.00 -7.14
N LYS A 484 17.89 13.55 -7.11
CA LYS A 484 17.47 12.15 -7.31
C LYS A 484 17.64 11.67 -8.76
N ILE A 485 17.82 12.57 -9.73
CA ILE A 485 18.08 12.20 -11.13
C ILE A 485 19.57 11.82 -11.27
N ASN A 486 20.49 12.72 -10.91
CA ASN A 486 21.92 12.44 -10.97
C ASN A 486 22.36 11.35 -9.97
N GLY A 487 21.72 11.33 -8.80
CA GLY A 487 21.92 10.32 -7.76
C GLY A 487 20.96 9.14 -7.85
N ALA A 488 20.32 8.91 -9.00
CA ALA A 488 19.35 7.83 -9.14
C ALA A 488 19.97 6.48 -8.76
N SER A 489 19.23 5.72 -7.96
CA SER A 489 19.66 4.46 -7.38
C SER A 489 18.46 3.52 -7.25
N MET A 490 18.67 2.32 -6.73
CA MET A 490 17.57 1.41 -6.44
C MET A 490 16.56 2.00 -5.44
N ALA A 491 16.96 2.96 -4.59
CA ALA A 491 16.05 3.63 -3.66
C ALA A 491 15.13 4.65 -4.36
N THR A 492 15.57 5.24 -5.49
CA THR A 492 14.72 6.13 -6.28
C THR A 492 13.83 5.36 -7.24
N LYS A 493 14.16 4.09 -7.57
CA LYS A 493 13.29 3.17 -8.30
C LYS A 493 12.22 2.59 -7.36
N ILE A 494 11.14 3.35 -7.18
CA ILE A 494 10.10 3.06 -6.19
C ILE A 494 9.11 1.97 -6.60
N PHE A 495 9.05 1.63 -7.88
CA PHE A 495 8.16 0.56 -8.36
C PHE A 495 8.76 -0.17 -9.56
N THR A 496 8.57 -1.50 -9.58
CA THR A 496 8.77 -2.33 -10.76
C THR A 496 7.61 -3.29 -10.91
N SER A 497 7.10 -3.45 -12.14
CA SER A 497 6.11 -4.48 -12.43
C SER A 497 6.73 -5.87 -12.52
N ASP A 498 5.87 -6.88 -12.52
CA ASP A 498 6.19 -8.20 -13.09
C ASP A 498 6.74 -8.06 -14.51
N GLN A 499 7.62 -8.98 -14.90
CA GLN A 499 8.13 -9.11 -16.26
C GLN A 499 7.06 -9.67 -17.19
N ILE A 500 6.99 -9.12 -18.41
CA ILE A 500 6.35 -9.78 -19.54
C ILE A 500 7.38 -10.22 -20.57
N SER A 501 7.05 -11.26 -21.33
CA SER A 501 7.94 -11.87 -22.32
C SER A 501 7.27 -11.97 -23.68
N GLY A 502 8.05 -11.96 -24.75
CA GLY A 502 7.61 -12.09 -26.13
C GLY A 502 8.66 -12.73 -27.02
N ALA A 503 8.50 -12.63 -28.34
CA ALA A 503 9.56 -12.96 -29.28
C ALA A 503 10.52 -11.78 -29.46
N ALA A 504 11.79 -12.08 -29.77
CA ALA A 504 12.81 -11.05 -29.98
C ALA A 504 12.37 -9.98 -30.99
N ASN A 505 12.60 -8.72 -30.63
CA ASN A 505 12.41 -7.57 -31.50
C ASN A 505 13.68 -6.72 -31.50
N PRO A 506 14.54 -6.80 -32.53
CA PRO A 506 15.82 -6.09 -32.56
C PRO A 506 15.66 -4.56 -32.60
N ASN A 507 14.46 -4.05 -32.89
CA ASN A 507 14.18 -2.61 -32.84
C ASN A 507 13.85 -2.10 -31.43
N GLY A 508 13.67 -2.97 -30.43
CA GLY A 508 13.41 -2.59 -29.04
C GLY A 508 12.12 -1.81 -28.84
N THR A 509 11.09 -2.10 -29.65
CA THR A 509 9.82 -1.37 -29.58
C THR A 509 8.95 -1.89 -28.43
N ALA A 510 8.41 -0.96 -27.67
CA ALA A 510 7.52 -1.10 -26.53
C ALA A 510 6.86 0.25 -26.27
N ASP A 511 5.88 0.27 -25.36
CA ASP A 511 5.26 1.52 -24.91
C ASP A 511 4.93 1.52 -23.42
N ILE A 512 4.90 2.71 -22.82
CA ILE A 512 4.45 2.94 -21.45
C ILE A 512 3.55 4.17 -21.43
N GLU A 513 2.46 4.09 -20.67
CA GLU A 513 1.65 5.26 -20.35
C GLU A 513 1.13 5.14 -18.93
N VAL A 514 1.16 6.24 -18.20
CA VAL A 514 0.67 6.37 -16.83
C VAL A 514 -0.38 7.48 -16.78
N VAL A 515 -1.57 7.14 -16.30
CA VAL A 515 -2.65 8.12 -16.12
C VAL A 515 -3.04 8.23 -14.65
N VAL A 516 -3.26 9.46 -14.18
CA VAL A 516 -3.72 9.74 -12.81
C VAL A 516 -5.23 9.83 -12.78
N SER A 517 -5.86 9.27 -11.75
CA SER A 517 -7.30 9.36 -11.56
C SER A 517 -7.73 10.81 -11.30
N PRO A 518 -8.94 11.22 -11.71
CA PRO A 518 -9.43 12.58 -11.47
C PRO A 518 -9.48 12.99 -9.98
N ASP A 519 -9.63 12.02 -9.08
CA ASP A 519 -9.60 12.25 -7.61
C ASP A 519 -8.17 12.32 -7.03
N GLY A 520 -7.14 12.03 -7.83
CA GLY A 520 -5.74 12.03 -7.41
C GLY A 520 -5.36 10.92 -6.42
N GLU A 521 -6.25 9.92 -6.20
CA GLU A 521 -5.99 8.83 -5.26
C GLU A 521 -5.26 7.65 -5.89
N LYS A 522 -5.31 7.56 -7.22
CA LYS A 522 -4.76 6.45 -7.99
C LYS A 522 -4.00 6.94 -9.21
N ALA A 523 -3.07 6.12 -9.65
CA ALA A 523 -2.52 6.17 -10.99
C ALA A 523 -2.57 4.77 -11.59
N TRP A 524 -2.67 4.67 -12.91
CA TRP A 524 -2.61 3.40 -13.63
C TRP A 524 -1.45 3.43 -14.60
N ALA A 525 -0.53 2.47 -14.44
CA ALA A 525 0.63 2.33 -15.30
C ALA A 525 0.46 1.11 -16.21
N TYR A 526 0.60 1.33 -17.51
CA TYR A 526 0.45 0.31 -18.54
C TYR A 526 1.74 0.16 -19.32
N LEU A 527 2.05 -1.07 -19.71
CA LEU A 527 3.17 -1.37 -20.58
C LEU A 527 2.72 -2.28 -21.72
N LEU A 528 3.25 -1.99 -22.91
CA LEU A 528 3.18 -2.82 -24.09
C LEU A 528 4.58 -3.30 -24.45
N LEU A 529 4.74 -4.59 -24.69
CA LEU A 529 5.93 -5.16 -25.31
C LEU A 529 5.55 -5.69 -26.69
N THR A 530 6.16 -5.14 -27.74
CA THR A 530 5.99 -5.68 -29.10
C THR A 530 6.34 -7.16 -29.12
N ASN A 531 5.55 -7.98 -29.85
CA ASN A 531 5.66 -9.45 -29.88
C ASN A 531 5.39 -10.18 -28.55
N GLY A 532 5.04 -9.47 -27.48
CA GLY A 532 4.72 -10.06 -26.18
C GLY A 532 3.25 -9.89 -25.83
N GLY A 533 2.88 -8.69 -25.44
CA GLY A 533 1.55 -8.40 -24.90
C GLY A 533 1.52 -7.11 -24.09
N ILE A 534 0.56 -7.01 -23.18
CA ILE A 534 0.35 -5.85 -22.32
C ILE A 534 0.24 -6.25 -20.85
N ILE A 535 0.60 -5.32 -19.96
CA ILE A 535 0.44 -5.45 -18.52
C ILE A 535 -0.05 -4.12 -17.94
N GLY A 536 -0.94 -4.19 -16.95
CA GLY A 536 -1.50 -3.02 -16.28
C GLY A 536 -1.39 -3.13 -14.76
N TYR A 537 -1.05 -2.02 -14.12
CA TYR A 537 -1.00 -1.87 -12.66
C TYR A 537 -1.78 -0.65 -12.22
N GLU A 538 -2.42 -0.77 -11.06
CA GLU A 538 -2.91 0.34 -10.26
C GLU A 538 -1.88 0.66 -9.17
N LEU A 539 -1.63 1.95 -9.00
CA LEU A 539 -0.74 2.57 -8.03
C LEU A 539 -1.62 3.47 -7.18
N THR A 540 -1.49 3.42 -5.86
CA THR A 540 -2.36 4.21 -4.98
C THR A 540 -1.55 5.09 -4.04
N ASN A 541 -2.21 6.08 -3.44
CA ASN A 541 -1.65 6.84 -2.34
C ASN A 541 -1.99 6.23 -0.97
N TYR A 542 -2.38 4.95 -0.90
CA TYR A 542 -2.72 4.30 0.36
C TYR A 542 -1.49 3.66 1.02
N ASP A 543 -1.35 3.85 2.34
CA ASP A 543 -0.27 3.29 3.14
C ASP A 543 -0.35 1.76 3.11
N PRO A 544 0.75 1.06 2.76
CA PRO A 544 0.79 -0.40 2.81
C PRO A 544 0.82 -0.98 4.24
N ASN A 545 0.95 -0.18 5.30
CA ASN A 545 1.10 -0.65 6.69
C ASN A 545 -0.11 -0.40 7.60
#